data_AF-A0A699HMT5-F1
#
_entry.id   AF-A0A699HMT5-F1
#
_cell.length_a   1.000
_cell.length_b   1.000
_cell.length_c   1.000
_cell.angle_alpha   90.00
_cell.angle_beta   90.00
_cell.angle_gamma   90.00
#
_symmetry.space_group_name_H-M   'P 1'
#
loop_
_entity.id
_entity.type
_entity.pdbx_description
1 polymer ?
#
loop_
_entity_poly.entity_id
_entity_poly.type
_entity_poly.pdbx_seq_one_letter_code
_entity_poly.pdbx_strand_id
1 'polypeptide(L)'
;MQNFGVTHRLATPYHPQTSGQVEVSNCGLKRILKRTIGENRASWSDKLDDALWAFRTAYKTPIGCTPYKLVYGKARHLQIELKHKSYYTLKHANFDLQTAGDHRKV
;
A
#
# COMPACT_ATOMS: atom_id res chain seq x y z
N MET A 1 -12.91 -12.03 31.24
CA MET A 1 -12.70 -11.51 29.87
C MET A 1 -13.80 -10.53 29.40
N GLN A 2 -14.77 -10.13 30.24
CA GLN A 2 -15.77 -9.10 29.91
C GLN A 2 -15.34 -7.67 30.25
N ASN A 3 -14.10 -7.46 30.71
CA ASN A 3 -13.66 -6.22 31.34
C ASN A 3 -13.63 -5.00 30.38
N PHE A 4 -13.77 -5.23 29.08
CA PHE A 4 -13.80 -4.19 28.04
C PHE A 4 -15.08 -4.22 27.19
N GLY A 5 -16.11 -4.97 27.59
CA GLY A 5 -17.34 -5.11 26.80
C GLY A 5 -17.16 -5.85 25.46
N VAL A 6 -16.03 -6.54 25.26
CA VAL A 6 -15.72 -7.26 24.02
C VAL A 6 -16.33 -8.66 24.04
N THR A 7 -17.16 -8.96 23.05
CA THR A 7 -17.65 -10.32 22.81
C THR A 7 -16.68 -11.09 21.91
N HIS A 8 -16.05 -12.13 22.46
CA HIS A 8 -15.19 -13.02 21.68
C HIS A 8 -16.03 -13.94 20.78
N ARG A 9 -15.83 -13.86 19.47
CA ARG A 9 -16.39 -14.81 18.50
C ARG A 9 -15.31 -15.81 18.11
N LEU A 10 -15.56 -17.10 18.36
CA LEU A 10 -14.63 -18.18 18.04
C LEU A 10 -15.11 -18.93 16.80
N ALA A 11 -14.17 -19.23 15.91
CA ALA A 11 -14.41 -20.15 14.81
C ALA A 11 -14.23 -21.59 15.27
N THR A 12 -14.90 -22.53 14.60
CA THR A 12 -14.65 -23.95 14.78
C THR A 12 -13.23 -24.31 14.35
N PRO A 13 -12.55 -25.24 15.04
CA PRO A 13 -11.24 -25.73 14.61
C PRO A 13 -11.27 -26.21 13.16
N TYR A 14 -10.18 -26.00 12.43
CA TYR A 14 -10.01 -26.43 11.04
C TYR A 14 -11.08 -25.91 10.05
N HIS A 15 -11.81 -24.83 10.40
CA HIS A 15 -12.75 -24.17 9.50
C HIS A 15 -12.27 -22.74 9.12
N PRO A 16 -11.24 -22.64 8.26
CA PRO A 16 -10.61 -21.37 7.86
C PRO A 16 -11.61 -20.36 7.24
N GLN A 17 -12.60 -20.87 6.51
CA GLN A 17 -13.58 -20.07 5.78
C GLN A 17 -14.46 -19.17 6.67
N THR A 18 -14.62 -19.51 7.96
CA THR A 18 -15.34 -18.65 8.93
C THR A 18 -14.68 -17.26 9.08
N SER A 19 -13.39 -17.16 8.78
CA SER A 19 -12.60 -15.93 8.85
C SER A 19 -11.96 -15.57 7.51
N GLY A 20 -12.60 -15.91 6.38
CA GLY A 20 -12.00 -15.78 5.05
C GLY A 20 -11.47 -14.38 4.70
N GLN A 21 -12.09 -13.31 5.20
CA GLN A 21 -11.58 -11.94 5.02
C GLN A 21 -10.22 -11.71 5.70
N VAL A 22 -10.03 -12.27 6.89
CA VAL A 22 -8.76 -12.21 7.64
C VAL A 22 -7.71 -13.03 6.90
N GLU A 23 -8.07 -14.19 6.35
CA GLU A 23 -7.15 -15.04 5.60
C GLU A 23 -6.63 -14.37 4.33
N VAL A 24 -7.52 -13.81 3.52
CA VAL A 24 -7.15 -13.08 2.30
C VAL A 24 -6.24 -11.89 2.64
N SER A 25 -6.56 -11.16 3.71
CA SER A 25 -5.75 -10.03 4.17
C SER A 25 -4.36 -10.48 4.64
N ASN A 26 -4.29 -11.54 5.43
CA ASN A 26 -3.04 -12.11 5.93
C ASN A 26 -2.17 -12.67 4.80
N CYS A 27 -2.77 -13.32 3.79
CA CYS A 27 -2.07 -13.78 2.60
C CYS A 27 -1.46 -12.60 1.83
N GLY A 28 -2.21 -11.51 1.66
CA GLY A 28 -1.71 -10.28 1.04
C GLY A 28 -0.53 -9.67 1.80
N LEU A 29 -0.63 -9.58 3.13
CA LEU A 29 0.43 -9.04 3.99
C LEU A 29 1.69 -9.91 3.96
N LYS A 30 1.54 -11.23 4.09
CA LYS A 30 2.64 -12.20 3.99
C LYS A 30 3.36 -12.08 2.64
N ARG A 31 2.64 -11.87 1.55
CA ARG A 31 3.24 -11.67 0.21
C ARG A 31 4.08 -10.40 0.13
N ILE A 32 3.63 -9.32 0.76
CA ILE A 32 4.39 -8.06 0.83
C ILE A 32 5.65 -8.28 1.67
N LEU A 33 5.49 -8.80 2.89
CA LEU A 33 6.61 -9.10 3.79
C LEU A 33 7.66 -9.99 3.14
N LYS A 34 7.24 -11.07 2.46
CA LYS A 34 8.17 -11.98 1.76
C LYS A 34 9.00 -11.26 0.70
N ARG A 35 8.46 -10.21 0.06
CA ARG A 35 9.20 -9.40 -0.92
C ARG A 35 10.15 -8.42 -0.23
N THR A 36 9.77 -7.82 0.89
CA THR A 36 10.56 -6.80 1.60
C THR A 36 11.73 -7.39 2.39
N ILE A 37 11.55 -8.59 2.95
CA ILE A 37 12.51 -9.25 3.84
C ILE A 37 13.63 -9.96 3.06
N GLY A 38 13.37 -10.36 1.81
CA GLY A 38 14.34 -11.09 0.98
C GLY A 38 14.78 -12.39 1.65
N GLU A 39 16.09 -12.60 1.75
CA GLU A 39 16.69 -13.81 2.34
C GLU A 39 16.75 -13.77 3.87
N ASN A 40 16.84 -12.59 4.48
CA ASN A 40 17.03 -12.45 5.93
C ASN A 40 15.70 -12.46 6.71
N ARG A 41 15.17 -13.67 6.93
CA ARG A 41 13.89 -13.91 7.63
C ARG A 41 13.81 -13.37 9.07
N ALA A 42 14.94 -13.06 9.72
CA ALA A 42 14.95 -12.58 11.10
C ALA A 42 14.47 -11.13 11.24
N SER A 43 14.57 -10.32 10.18
CA SER A 43 14.26 -8.88 10.17
C SER A 43 12.78 -8.55 9.88
N TRP A 44 11.88 -9.51 10.04
CA TRP A 44 10.47 -9.35 9.62
C TRP A 44 9.71 -8.31 10.45
N SER A 45 10.03 -8.18 11.74
CA SER A 45 9.43 -7.19 12.65
C SER A 45 9.73 -5.77 12.17
N ASP A 46 10.97 -5.52 11.77
CA ASP A 46 11.46 -4.19 11.40
C ASP A 46 10.84 -3.72 10.08
N LYS A 47 10.39 -4.66 9.24
CA LYS A 47 9.70 -4.41 7.96
C LYS A 47 8.19 -4.48 8.06
N LEU A 48 7.64 -4.76 9.24
CA LEU A 48 6.21 -4.94 9.43
C LEU A 48 5.43 -3.64 9.20
N ASP A 49 5.93 -2.53 9.72
CA ASP A 49 5.27 -1.22 9.56
C ASP A 49 5.24 -0.77 8.10
N ASP A 50 6.35 -0.94 7.37
CA ASP A 50 6.43 -0.67 5.94
C ASP A 50 5.46 -1.54 5.14
N ALA A 51 5.38 -2.83 5.49
CA ALA A 51 4.47 -3.77 4.83
C ALA A 51 2.99 -3.45 5.11
N LEU A 52 2.65 -3.09 6.35
CA LEU A 52 1.33 -2.63 6.74
C LEU A 52 0.95 -1.34 6.02
N TRP A 53 1.89 -0.40 5.92
CA TRP A 53 1.69 0.83 5.17
C TRP A 53 1.38 0.53 3.71
N ALA A 54 2.22 -0.25 3.03
CA ALA A 54 2.01 -0.67 1.65
C ALA A 54 0.67 -1.40 1.45
N PHE A 55 0.28 -2.26 2.40
CA PHE A 55 -1.01 -2.95 2.33
C PHE A 55 -2.20 -1.98 2.41
N ARG A 56 -2.13 -0.99 3.32
CA ARG A 56 -3.17 0.03 3.54
C ARG A 56 -3.23 1.06 2.40
N THR A 57 -2.13 1.30 1.69
CA THR A 57 -2.06 2.25 0.55
C THR A 57 -2.45 1.62 -0.77
N ALA A 58 -2.23 0.31 -0.94
CA ALA A 58 -2.54 -0.37 -2.18
C ALA A 58 -4.04 -0.41 -2.47
N TYR A 59 -4.41 -0.11 -3.72
CA TYR A 59 -5.77 -0.26 -4.21
C TYR A 59 -6.18 -1.74 -4.19
N LYS A 60 -7.39 -2.03 -3.72
CA LYS A 60 -7.95 -3.38 -3.69
C LYS A 60 -9.14 -3.43 -4.64
N THR A 61 -8.96 -4.09 -5.78
CA THR A 61 -10.02 -4.26 -6.79
C THR A 61 -11.34 -4.79 -6.22
N PRO A 62 -11.36 -5.79 -5.31
CA PRO A 62 -12.63 -6.29 -4.75
C PRO A 62 -13.39 -5.24 -3.91
N ILE A 63 -12.69 -4.26 -3.34
CA ILE A 63 -13.26 -3.22 -2.48
C ILE A 63 -13.49 -1.92 -3.28
N GLY A 64 -12.88 -1.79 -4.47
CA GLY A 64 -12.95 -0.58 -5.28
C GLY A 64 -12.20 0.63 -4.70
N CYS A 65 -11.44 0.46 -3.62
CA CYS A 65 -10.63 1.52 -3.02
C CYS A 65 -9.45 0.97 -2.21
N THR A 66 -8.71 1.87 -1.55
CA THR A 66 -7.62 1.49 -0.62
C THR A 66 -8.20 1.25 0.78
N PRO A 67 -7.67 0.30 1.56
CA PRO A 67 -8.13 0.08 2.94
C PRO A 67 -8.02 1.34 3.80
N TYR A 68 -7.04 2.21 3.54
CA TYR A 68 -6.93 3.50 4.23
C TYR A 68 -8.10 4.43 3.93
N LYS A 69 -8.54 4.53 2.67
CA LYS A 69 -9.71 5.34 2.31
C LYS A 69 -10.98 4.82 2.99
N LEU A 70 -11.11 3.50 3.16
CA LEU A 70 -12.24 2.90 3.86
C LEU A 70 -12.31 3.32 5.34
N VAL A 71 -11.16 3.39 6.03
CA VAL A 71 -11.10 3.74 7.46
C VAL A 71 -11.22 5.24 7.71
N TYR A 72 -10.55 6.07 6.91
CA TYR A 72 -10.43 7.51 7.16
C TYR A 72 -11.30 8.39 6.25
N GLY A 73 -12.01 7.79 5.29
CA GLY A 73 -12.84 8.50 4.31
C GLY A 73 -12.05 9.32 3.27
N LYS A 74 -10.73 9.48 3.43
CA LYS A 74 -9.87 10.28 2.55
C LYS A 74 -8.94 9.42 1.71
N ALA A 75 -8.74 9.81 0.45
CA ALA A 75 -7.66 9.25 -0.35
C ALA A 75 -6.32 9.68 0.27
N ARG A 76 -5.33 8.79 0.26
CA ARG A 76 -3.99 9.13 0.74
C ARG A 76 -3.27 9.93 -0.36
N HIS A 77 -2.80 11.12 -0.04
CA HIS A 77 -1.84 11.83 -0.89
C HIS A 77 -0.47 11.15 -0.74
N LEU A 78 -0.17 10.20 -1.62
CA LEU A 78 1.10 9.49 -1.59
C LEU A 78 2.18 10.46 -2.13
N GLN A 79 3.13 10.85 -1.28
CA GLN A 79 4.25 11.71 -1.69
C GLN A 79 5.04 11.13 -2.88
N ILE A 80 5.03 9.81 -3.06
CA ILE A 80 5.72 9.15 -4.18
C ILE A 80 4.99 9.36 -5.52
N GLU A 81 3.65 9.39 -5.52
CA GLU A 81 2.87 9.72 -6.73
C GLU A 81 3.02 11.19 -7.08
N LEU A 82 3.09 12.07 -6.07
CA LEU A 82 3.38 13.48 -6.27
C LEU A 82 4.81 13.70 -6.80
N LYS A 83 5.81 13.02 -6.23
CA LYS A 83 7.22 13.10 -6.69
C LYS A 83 7.38 12.55 -8.11
N HIS A 84 6.69 11.46 -8.44
CA HIS A 84 6.69 10.90 -9.78
C HIS A 84 6.02 11.86 -10.76
N LYS A 85 4.80 12.35 -10.47
CA LYS A 85 4.16 13.39 -11.29
C LYS A 85 5.04 14.62 -11.48
N SER A 86 5.63 15.16 -10.40
CA SER A 86 6.50 16.33 -10.47
C SER A 86 7.76 16.08 -11.29
N TYR A 87 8.37 14.89 -11.16
CA TYR A 87 9.52 14.48 -11.96
C TYR A 87 9.18 14.37 -13.44
N TYR A 88 8.04 13.76 -13.79
CA TYR A 88 7.59 13.65 -15.18
C TYR A 88 7.27 15.02 -15.78
N THR A 89 6.58 15.90 -15.05
CA THR A 89 6.34 17.28 -15.51
C THR A 89 7.64 18.07 -15.68
N LEU A 90 8.61 17.90 -14.79
CA LEU A 90 9.91 18.58 -14.88
C LEU A 90 10.72 18.06 -16.08
N LYS A 91 10.71 16.74 -16.32
CA LYS A 91 11.33 16.17 -17.53
C LYS A 91 10.69 16.74 -18.79
N HIS A 92 9.36 16.77 -18.86
CA HIS A 92 8.64 17.27 -20.03
C HIS A 92 8.93 18.75 -20.29
N ALA A 93 8.89 19.59 -19.24
CA ALA A 93 9.24 21.00 -19.34
C ALA A 93 10.69 21.23 -19.82
N ASN A 94 11.63 20.38 -19.40
CA ASN A 94 13.02 20.45 -19.85
C ASN A 94 13.19 20.03 -21.32
N PHE A 95 12.38 19.09 -21.83
CA PHE A 95 12.36 18.73 -23.25
C PHE A 95 11.79 19.86 -24.13
N ASP A 96 10.74 20.53 -23.66
CA ASP A 96 10.14 21.67 -24.36
C ASP A 96 11.10 22.89 -24.41
N LEU A 97 11.89 23.10 -23.35
CA LEU A 97 12.89 24.17 -23.26
C LEU A 97 14.06 24.01 -24.25
N GLN A 98 14.54 22.79 -24.49
CA GLN A 98 15.58 22.55 -25.49
C GLN A 98 15.08 22.84 -26.90
N THR A 99 13.87 22.37 -27.22
CA THR A 99 13.21 22.61 -28.50
C THR A 99 13.00 24.11 -28.74
N ALA A 100 12.55 24.86 -27.73
CA ALA A 100 12.41 26.31 -27.80
C ALA A 100 13.77 27.05 -27.92
N GLY A 101 14.84 26.51 -27.33
CA GLY A 101 16.20 27.03 -27.45
C GLY A 101 16.79 26.85 -28.84
N ASP A 102 16.55 25.71 -29.47
CA ASP A 102 17.01 25.43 -30.83
C ASP A 102 16.26 26.26 -31.88
N HIS A 103 14.96 26.50 -31.69
CA HIS A 103 14.18 27.44 -32.52
C HIS A 103 14.62 28.90 -32.38
N ARG A 104 15.24 29.30 -31.26
CA ARG A 104 15.80 30.64 -31.04
C ARG A 104 17.20 30.83 -31.63
N LYS A 105 17.86 29.75 -32.07
CA LYS A 105 19.20 29.79 -32.69
C LYS A 105 19.17 29.90 -34.21
N VAL A 106 17.98 29.91 -34.82
CA VAL A 106 17.75 30.28 -36.23
C VAL A 106 17.52 31.80 -36.30
#